data_AF-A0A7Y7TRW2-F1
#
_entry.id   AF-A0A7Y7TRW2-F1
#
_cell.length_a   1.000
_cell.length_b   1.000
_cell.length_c   1.000
_cell.angle_alpha   90.00
_cell.angle_beta   90.00
_cell.angle_gamma   90.00
#
_symmetry.space_group_name_H-M   'P 1'
#
loop_
_entity.id
_entity.type
_entity.pdbx_description
1 polymer ?
#
loop_
_entity_poly.entity_id
_entity_poly.type
_entity_poly.pdbx_seq_one_letter_code
_entity_poly.pdbx_strand_id
1 'polypeptide(L)'
;MKYLFFKMYQVLKLIKTNDTPVTNAYILLTVLLAVNFYTFYLLFRVLFEFNFSANKSGLIIFACIYMLIMYLINYYYLYRNSNDICEKYQNESKTQSFRGYILLGAYFIFTFILFITVASYSL
;
A
#
# COMPACT_ATOMS: atom_id res chain seq x y z
N MET A 1 4.90 -3.13 7.22
CA MET A 1 5.12 -2.03 6.25
C MET A 1 6.59 -1.72 5.98
N LYS A 2 7.45 -1.42 6.97
CA LYS A 2 8.88 -1.07 6.71
C LYS A 2 9.65 -2.12 5.90
N TYR A 3 9.47 -3.41 6.21
CA TYR A 3 10.11 -4.49 5.46
C TYR A 3 9.56 -4.63 4.02
N LEU A 4 8.25 -4.48 3.83
CA LEU A 4 7.64 -4.43 2.50
C LEU A 4 8.13 -3.22 1.69
N PHE A 5 8.35 -2.08 2.35
CA PHE A 5 8.92 -0.88 1.74
C PHE A 5 10.34 -1.13 1.26
N PHE A 6 11.17 -1.73 2.10
CA PHE A 6 12.52 -2.13 1.71
C PHE A 6 12.50 -3.07 0.50
N LYS A 7 11.64 -4.10 0.52
CA LYS A 7 11.52 -5.04 -0.60
C LYS A 7 11.05 -4.38 -1.89
N MET A 8 10.05 -3.52 -1.78
CA MET A 8 9.56 -2.73 -2.91
C MET A 8 10.67 -1.84 -3.48
N TYR A 9 11.40 -1.13 -2.61
CA TYR A 9 12.56 -0.34 -3.00
C TYR A 9 13.62 -1.18 -3.71
N GLN A 10 13.94 -2.38 -3.22
CA GLN A 10 14.88 -3.29 -3.89
C GLN A 10 14.43 -3.66 -5.30
N VAL A 11 13.15 -4.04 -5.50
CA VAL A 11 12.60 -4.33 -6.84
C VAL A 11 12.73 -3.12 -7.75
N LEU A 12 12.31 -1.95 -7.25
CA LEU A 12 12.27 -0.72 -8.01
C LEU A 12 13.66 -0.17 -8.35
N LYS A 13 14.66 -0.40 -7.50
CA LYS A 13 16.06 -0.05 -7.74
C LYS A 13 16.67 -0.82 -8.92
N LEU A 14 16.16 -2.00 -9.24
CA LEU A 14 16.63 -2.80 -10.38
C LEU A 14 16.10 -2.28 -11.73
N ILE A 15 15.10 -1.40 -11.73
CA ILE A 15 14.51 -0.82 -12.94
C ILE A 15 15.40 0.33 -13.42
N LYS A 16 16.05 0.17 -14.57
CA LYS A 16 17.03 1.13 -15.11
C LYS A 16 16.47 2.54 -15.35
N THR A 17 15.17 2.65 -15.66
CA THR A 17 14.49 3.93 -15.93
C THR A 17 13.92 4.59 -14.68
N ASN A 18 14.20 4.04 -13.50
CA ASN A 18 13.65 4.53 -12.25
C ASN A 18 14.68 5.36 -11.47
N ASP A 19 14.66 6.67 -11.68
CA ASP A 19 15.59 7.59 -11.03
C ASP A 19 15.29 7.81 -9.53
N THR A 20 14.06 7.50 -9.09
CA THR A 20 13.60 7.78 -7.71
C THR A 20 12.94 6.55 -7.05
N PRO A 21 13.69 5.43 -6.88
CA PRO A 21 13.13 4.17 -6.41
C PRO A 21 12.53 4.24 -5.00
N VAL A 22 13.08 5.09 -4.13
CA VAL A 22 12.55 5.33 -2.76
C VAL A 22 11.17 5.99 -2.82
N THR A 23 11.03 7.04 -3.65
CA THR A 23 9.76 7.75 -3.85
C THR A 23 8.72 6.82 -4.44
N ASN A 24 9.08 6.06 -5.48
CA ASN A 24 8.18 5.12 -6.12
C ASN A 24 7.77 3.98 -5.19
N ALA A 25 8.66 3.48 -4.33
CA ALA A 25 8.32 2.48 -3.32
C ALA A 25 7.30 2.99 -2.31
N TYR A 26 7.50 4.23 -1.85
CA TYR A 26 6.61 4.92 -0.94
C TYR A 26 5.21 5.13 -1.55
N ILE A 27 5.14 5.65 -2.78
CA ILE A 27 3.90 5.88 -3.50
C ILE A 27 3.14 4.57 -3.69
N LEU A 28 3.79 3.53 -4.23
CA LEU A 28 3.13 2.25 -4.52
C LEU A 28 2.57 1.59 -3.25
N LEU A 29 3.32 1.59 -2.15
CA LEU A 29 2.81 1.05 -0.89
C LEU A 29 1.67 1.88 -0.30
N THR A 30 1.71 3.21 -0.47
CA THR A 30 0.63 4.08 -0.03
C THR A 30 -0.65 3.81 -0.82
N VAL A 31 -0.54 3.61 -2.14
CA VAL A 31 -1.67 3.22 -3.00
C VAL A 31 -2.23 1.86 -2.59
N LEU A 32 -1.39 0.84 -2.36
CA LEU A 32 -1.87 -0.47 -1.91
C LEU A 32 -2.59 -0.41 -0.56
N LEU A 33 -2.06 0.37 0.39
CA LEU A 33 -2.72 0.60 1.66
C LEU A 33 -4.08 1.30 1.49
N ALA A 34 -4.15 2.28 0.59
CA ALA A 34 -5.40 2.96 0.28
C ALA A 34 -6.44 2.02 -0.35
N VAL A 35 -6.01 1.15 -1.28
CA VAL A 35 -6.86 0.10 -1.85
C VAL A 35 -7.36 -0.82 -0.75
N ASN A 36 -6.50 -1.32 0.13
CA ASN A 36 -6.92 -2.20 1.23
C ASN A 36 -7.95 -1.54 2.15
N PHE A 37 -7.76 -0.26 2.50
CA PHE A 37 -8.73 0.47 3.31
C PHE A 37 -10.06 0.66 2.60
N TYR A 38 -10.03 0.99 1.31
CA TYR A 38 -11.24 1.09 0.51
C TYR A 38 -11.97 -0.27 0.39
N THR A 39 -11.22 -1.36 0.25
CA THR A 39 -11.77 -2.72 0.30
C THR A 39 -12.45 -3.00 1.64
N PHE A 40 -11.85 -2.60 2.76
CA PHE A 40 -12.51 -2.71 4.07
C PHE A 40 -13.80 -1.89 4.12
N TYR A 41 -13.80 -0.65 3.64
CA TYR A 41 -15.02 0.16 3.54
C TYR A 41 -16.13 -0.56 2.76
N LEU A 42 -15.82 -1.11 1.59
CA LEU A 42 -16.79 -1.87 0.80
C LEU A 42 -17.28 -3.13 1.55
N LEU A 43 -16.38 -3.85 2.21
CA LEU A 43 -16.73 -5.02 3.01
C LEU A 43 -17.69 -4.65 4.15
N PHE A 44 -17.42 -3.55 4.88
CA PHE A 44 -18.31 -3.07 5.93
C PHE A 44 -19.68 -2.67 5.39
N ARG A 45 -19.74 -2.04 4.21
CA ARG A 45 -21.00 -1.72 3.55
C ARG A 45 -21.80 -2.97 3.19
N VAL A 46 -21.15 -4.02 2.66
CA VAL A 46 -21.80 -5.29 2.30
C VAL A 46 -22.28 -6.04 3.55
N LEU A 47 -21.48 -6.10 4.62
CA LEU A 47 -21.78 -6.91 5.80
C LEU A 47 -22.76 -6.25 6.78
N PHE A 48 -22.76 -4.93 6.88
CA PHE A 48 -23.53 -4.20 7.90
C PHE A 48 -24.56 -3.24 7.31
N GLU A 49 -24.81 -3.32 6.00
CA GLU A 49 -25.69 -2.40 5.25
C GLU A 49 -25.38 -0.91 5.51
N PHE A 50 -24.11 -0.61 5.83
CA PHE A 50 -23.67 0.73 6.18
C PHE A 50 -23.66 1.61 4.92
N ASN A 51 -24.77 2.32 4.70
CA ASN A 51 -24.91 3.25 3.59
C ASN A 51 -24.55 4.66 4.05
N PHE A 52 -23.29 5.03 3.81
CA PHE A 52 -22.87 6.43 3.94
C PHE A 52 -23.52 7.24 2.80
N SER A 53 -24.61 7.96 3.08
CA SER A 53 -25.33 8.76 2.08
C SER A 53 -24.60 10.07 1.77
N ALA A 54 -23.35 9.98 1.32
CA ALA A 54 -22.65 11.14 0.78
C ALA A 54 -23.01 11.28 -0.71
N ASN A 55 -23.28 12.51 -1.15
CA ASN A 55 -23.34 12.82 -2.56
C ASN A 55 -21.96 12.56 -3.22
N LYS A 56 -21.93 12.40 -4.55
CA LYS A 56 -20.71 12.07 -5.30
C LYS A 56 -19.53 13.00 -4.96
N SER A 57 -19.79 14.29 -4.78
CA SER A 57 -18.77 15.27 -4.41
C SER A 57 -18.21 15.04 -3.00
N GLY A 58 -19.05 14.71 -2.03
CA GLY A 58 -18.65 14.39 -0.65
C GLY A 58 -17.77 13.15 -0.57
N LEU A 59 -18.08 12.11 -1.37
CA LEU A 59 -17.23 10.91 -1.47
C LEU A 59 -15.85 11.22 -2.05
N ILE A 60 -15.78 12.06 -3.10
CA ILE A 60 -14.51 12.48 -3.70
C ILE A 60 -13.67 13.27 -2.69
N ILE A 61 -14.28 14.23 -1.98
CA ILE A 61 -13.58 15.03 -0.97
C ILE A 61 -13.05 14.13 0.15
N PHE A 62 -13.87 13.20 0.65
CA PHE A 62 -13.46 12.24 1.68
C PHE A 62 -12.28 11.37 1.20
N ALA A 63 -12.34 10.84 -0.02
CA ALA A 63 -11.25 10.05 -0.60
C ALA A 63 -9.96 10.86 -0.73
N CYS A 64 -10.04 12.13 -1.16
CA CYS A 64 -8.88 13.02 -1.26
C CYS A 64 -8.25 13.30 0.11
N ILE A 65 -9.06 13.62 1.13
CA ILE A 65 -8.59 13.85 2.49
C ILE A 65 -7.94 12.59 3.06
N TYR A 66 -8.59 11.44 2.88
CA TYR A 66 -8.06 10.16 3.32
C TYR A 66 -6.71 9.83 2.66
N MET A 67 -6.61 10.00 1.33
CA MET A 67 -5.37 9.82 0.60
C MET A 67 -4.27 10.75 1.11
N LEU A 68 -4.59 12.03 1.35
CA LEU A 68 -3.64 13.00 1.90
C LEU A 68 -3.12 12.57 3.29
N ILE A 69 -4.00 12.12 4.17
CA ILE A 69 -3.64 11.63 5.51
C ILE A 69 -2.71 10.41 5.38
N MET A 70 -3.05 9.43 4.53
CA MET A 70 -2.23 8.24 4.33
C MET A 70 -0.85 8.58 3.75
N TYR A 71 -0.78 9.53 2.81
CA TYR A 71 0.47 10.06 2.29
C TYR A 71 1.31 10.67 3.43
N LEU A 72 0.74 11.57 4.24
CA LEU A 72 1.47 12.21 5.33
C LEU A 72 1.99 11.20 6.36
N ILE A 73 1.15 10.25 6.78
CA ILE A 73 1.56 9.19 7.73
C ILE A 73 2.70 8.36 7.13
N ASN A 74 2.55 7.89 5.90
CA ASN A 74 3.59 7.08 5.26
C ASN A 74 4.85 7.88 4.93
N TYR A 75 4.75 9.19 4.72
CA TYR A 75 5.91 10.06 4.56
C TYR A 75 6.79 10.02 5.81
N TYR A 76 6.20 10.27 6.99
CA TYR A 76 6.95 10.24 8.25
C TYR A 76 7.39 8.83 8.63
N TYR A 77 6.59 7.80 8.31
CA TYR A 77 6.88 6.44 8.74
C TYR A 77 7.86 5.69 7.83
N LEU A 78 7.79 5.92 6.51
CA LEU A 78 8.56 5.21 5.49
C LEU A 78 9.56 6.12 4.77
N TYR A 79 9.11 7.22 4.18
CA TYR A 79 9.96 8.03 3.30
C TYR A 79 11.07 8.76 4.07
N ARG A 80 10.71 9.46 5.14
CA ARG A 80 11.66 10.21 5.99
C ARG A 80 12.70 9.29 6.65
N ASN A 81 12.30 8.07 7.02
CA ASN A 81 13.17 7.08 7.67
C ASN A 81 13.75 6.06 6.67
N SER A 82 13.75 6.38 5.38
CA SER A 82 14.08 5.41 4.33
C SER A 82 15.53 4.91 4.42
N ASN A 83 16.46 5.78 4.82
CA ASN A 83 17.87 5.41 5.05
C ASN A 83 17.97 4.39 6.20
N ASP A 84 17.39 4.69 7.37
CA ASP A 84 17.40 3.79 8.53
C ASP A 84 16.74 2.44 8.21
N ILE A 85 15.66 2.46 7.43
CA ILE A 85 14.98 1.24 6.98
C ILE A 85 15.90 0.43 6.07
N CYS A 86 16.55 1.07 5.10
CA CYS A 86 17.47 0.39 4.20
C CYS A 86 18.67 -0.19 4.97
N GLU A 87 19.28 0.58 5.86
CA GLU A 87 20.41 0.14 6.67
C GLU A 87 20.04 -1.04 7.57
N LYS A 88 18.84 -1.03 8.15
CA LYS A 88 18.34 -2.12 9.00
C LYS A 88 18.19 -3.46 8.26
N TYR A 89 17.85 -3.44 6.97
CA TYR A 89 17.51 -4.65 6.21
C TYR A 89 18.52 -5.00 5.11
N GLN A 90 19.54 -4.16 4.86
CA GLN A 90 20.52 -4.37 3.78
C GLN A 90 21.33 -5.67 3.90
N ASN A 91 21.58 -6.14 5.12
CA ASN A 91 22.44 -7.31 5.41
C ASN A 91 21.64 -8.59 5.72
N GLU A 92 20.42 -8.70 5.20
CA GLU A 92 19.62 -9.91 5.35
C GLU A 92 20.24 -11.13 4.65
N SER A 93 19.98 -12.33 5.18
CA SER A 93 20.40 -13.58 4.53
C SER A 93 19.63 -13.83 3.23
N LYS A 94 20.20 -14.63 2.31
CA LYS A 94 19.51 -15.05 1.06
C LYS A 94 18.12 -15.63 1.33
N THR A 95 18.00 -16.49 2.34
CA THR A 95 16.72 -17.12 2.73
C THR A 95 15.71 -16.10 3.23
N GLN A 96 16.14 -15.14 4.06
CA GLN A 96 15.28 -14.06 4.53
C GLN A 96 14.83 -13.17 3.38
N SER A 97 15.75 -12.85 2.46
CA SER A 97 15.46 -12.03 1.29
C SER A 97 14.39 -12.66 0.41
N PHE A 98 14.53 -13.96 0.12
CA PHE A 98 13.58 -14.74 -0.67
C PHE A 98 12.19 -14.76 -0.03
N ARG A 99 12.11 -15.04 1.28
CA ARG A 99 10.85 -14.96 2.04
C ARG A 99 10.22 -13.57 1.98
N GLY A 100 11.03 -12.51 1.98
CA GLY A 100 10.55 -11.14 1.86
C GLY A 100 9.93 -10.83 0.50
N TYR A 101 10.49 -11.36 -0.59
CA TYR A 101 9.87 -11.21 -1.92
C TYR A 101 8.56 -12.01 -2.03
N ILE A 102 8.50 -13.22 -1.46
CA ILE A 102 7.25 -13.99 -1.37
C ILE A 102 6.19 -13.19 -0.61
N LEU A 103 6.56 -12.63 0.55
CA LEU A 103 5.64 -11.82 1.35
C LEU A 103 5.15 -10.59 0.57
N LEU A 104 6.03 -9.91 -0.18
CA LEU A 104 5.65 -8.78 -1.01
C LEU A 104 4.67 -9.19 -2.12
N GLY A 105 4.98 -10.27 -2.85
CA GLY A 105 4.11 -10.80 -3.90
C GLY A 105 2.75 -11.24 -3.35
N ALA A 106 2.74 -11.97 -2.24
CA ALA A 106 1.52 -12.38 -1.55
C ALA A 106 0.69 -11.18 -1.11
N TYR A 107 1.31 -10.13 -0.59
CA TYR A 107 0.62 -8.91 -0.20
C TYR A 107 -0.07 -8.23 -1.39
N PHE A 108 0.61 -8.14 -2.54
CA PHE A 108 0.02 -7.62 -3.78
C PHE A 108 -1.16 -8.45 -4.27
N ILE A 109 -0.95 -9.76 -4.40
CA ILE A 109 -1.96 -10.70 -4.90
C ILE A 109 -3.18 -10.68 -3.98
N PHE A 110 -2.97 -10.75 -2.66
CA PHE A 110 -4.06 -10.72 -1.69
C PHE A 110 -4.83 -9.39 -1.73
N THR A 111 -4.13 -8.25 -1.79
CA THR A 111 -4.75 -6.92 -1.91
C THR A 111 -5.66 -6.86 -3.15
N PHE A 112 -5.18 -7.36 -4.29
CA PHE A 112 -5.91 -7.29 -5.56
C PHE A 112 -7.09 -8.27 -5.62
N ILE A 113 -6.88 -9.52 -5.21
CA ILE A 113 -7.95 -10.53 -5.14
C ILE A 113 -9.05 -10.08 -4.20
N LEU A 114 -8.69 -9.65 -2.98
CA LEU A 114 -9.66 -9.21 -1.99
C LEU A 114 -10.48 -8.01 -2.50
N PHE A 115 -9.80 -7.03 -3.10
CA PHE A 115 -10.48 -5.88 -3.68
C PHE A 115 -11.48 -6.29 -4.77
N ILE A 116 -11.09 -7.11 -5.75
CA ILE A 116 -11.98 -7.57 -6.82
C ILE A 116 -13.17 -8.34 -6.27
N THR A 117 -12.92 -9.29 -5.36
CA THR A 117 -13.98 -10.10 -4.77
C THR A 117 -15.00 -9.21 -4.06
N VAL A 118 -14.57 -8.33 -3.16
CA VAL A 118 -15.48 -7.45 -2.41
C VAL A 118 -16.19 -6.45 -3.32
N ALA A 119 -15.49 -5.87 -4.30
CA ALA A 119 -16.08 -4.94 -5.26
C ALA A 119 -17.20 -5.61 -6.09
N SER A 120 -17.05 -6.89 -6.44
CA SER A 120 -18.06 -7.63 -7.20
C SER A 120 -19.39 -7.85 -6.46
N TYR A 121 -19.38 -7.79 -5.12
CA TYR A 121 -20.59 -7.84 -4.28
C TYR A 121 -21.14 -6.45 -3.94
N SER A 122 -20.42 -5.38 -4.25
CA SER A 122 -20.74 -4.00 -3.84
C SER A 122 -21.26 -3.12 -4.99
N LEU A 123 -21.14 -3.61 -6.24
CA LEU A 123 -21.62 -3.03 -7.50
C LEU A 123 -22.93 -3.70 -7.90
#